data_AF-A0A956TH85-F1
#
_entry.id   AF-A0A956TH85-F1
#
_cell.length_a   1.000
_cell.length_b   1.000
_cell.length_c   1.000
_cell.angle_alpha   90.00
_cell.angle_beta   90.00
_cell.angle_gamma   90.00
#
_symmetry.space_group_name_H-M   'P 1'
#
loop_
_entity.id
_entity.type
_entity.pdbx_description
1 polymer ?
#
loop_
_entity_poly.entity_id
_entity_poly.type
_entity_poly.pdbx_seq_one_letter_code
_entity_poly.pdbx_strand_id
1 'polypeptide(L)'
;MMGLRDIFRGWLAIGLCLLLFRFGHAQEALGDYQVEFLTPSTFRFAYKTGLEASDYLDPAGLKSFGGASVQRTAAGLATSACEVRLEGTELVVSTQGKVVTRLRPTADGLSLWPEGRPFLYGLGEQFPYDRFGQFDGDWRGRLRSGGPYGNEMQSYYGGAVGNAQFPVLYAVEPEASDWMLLLDNPYGQQWDFRQRPWRVLTLGGSLQG
;
A
#
# COMPACT_ATOMS: atom_id res chain seq x y z
N MET A 1 -69.42 8.66 -9.32
CA MET A 1 -68.47 8.33 -8.24
C MET A 1 -68.22 6.84 -8.31
N MET A 2 -67.06 6.45 -8.82
CA MET A 2 -66.66 5.05 -9.07
C MET A 2 -65.25 4.86 -8.50
N GLY A 3 -65.07 3.77 -7.75
CA GLY A 3 -64.05 3.63 -6.73
C GLY A 3 -62.64 3.31 -7.24
N LEU A 4 -61.67 3.68 -6.40
CA LEU A 4 -60.21 3.64 -6.55
C LEU A 4 -59.57 2.23 -6.65
N ARG A 5 -60.26 1.21 -7.19
CA ARG A 5 -59.77 -0.19 -7.17
C ARG A 5 -59.44 -0.83 -8.52
N ASP A 6 -59.58 -0.13 -9.64
CA ASP A 6 -59.39 -0.71 -10.98
C ASP A 6 -58.22 -0.11 -11.79
N ILE A 7 -57.10 0.26 -11.16
CA ILE A 7 -55.87 0.70 -11.87
C ILE A 7 -54.69 -0.24 -11.59
N PHE A 8 -54.94 -1.54 -11.60
CA PHE A 8 -53.87 -2.56 -11.64
C PHE A 8 -54.28 -3.69 -12.56
N ARG A 9 -54.08 -3.49 -13.86
CA ARG A 9 -53.87 -4.60 -14.80
C ARG A 9 -53.29 -4.08 -16.11
N GLY A 10 -52.00 -4.37 -16.29
CA GLY A 10 -51.45 -4.62 -17.60
C GLY A 10 -50.74 -3.45 -18.23
N TRP A 11 -49.53 -3.13 -17.76
CA TRP A 11 -48.45 -2.70 -18.65
C TRP A 11 -47.17 -3.45 -18.29
N LEU A 12 -46.77 -4.23 -19.29
CA LEU A 12 -45.53 -4.92 -19.56
C LEU A 12 -44.35 -4.74 -18.59
N ALA A 13 -43.82 -5.90 -18.21
CA ALA A 13 -42.40 -6.19 -18.06
C ALA A 13 -41.50 -5.36 -19.00
N ILE A 14 -41.06 -4.20 -18.51
CA ILE A 14 -39.80 -3.60 -18.91
C ILE A 14 -38.89 -3.91 -17.73
N GLY A 15 -37.91 -4.77 -17.98
CA GLY A 15 -36.88 -5.15 -17.02
C GLY A 15 -36.28 -3.89 -16.44
N LEU A 16 -36.75 -3.55 -15.24
CA LEU A 16 -36.10 -2.61 -14.36
C LEU A 16 -34.81 -3.30 -13.95
N CYS A 17 -33.79 -3.19 -14.82
CA CYS A 17 -32.41 -3.40 -14.46
C CYS A 17 -32.13 -2.31 -13.43
N LEU A 18 -32.47 -2.63 -12.19
CA LEU A 18 -32.14 -1.85 -11.02
C LEU A 18 -30.62 -1.92 -10.95
N LEU A 19 -29.97 -1.01 -11.67
CA LEU A 19 -28.58 -0.59 -11.46
C LEU A 19 -28.55 -0.03 -10.04
N LEU A 20 -28.52 -0.93 -9.08
CA LEU A 20 -28.09 -0.67 -7.72
C LEU A 20 -26.64 -0.25 -7.87
N PHE A 21 -26.43 1.05 -8.07
CA PHE A 21 -25.20 1.70 -7.67
C PHE A 21 -25.07 1.42 -6.17
N ARG A 22 -24.39 0.33 -5.83
CA ARG A 22 -23.83 0.19 -4.49
C ARG A 22 -22.90 1.39 -4.34
N PHE A 23 -23.37 2.41 -3.64
CA PHE A 23 -22.50 3.37 -2.98
C PHE A 23 -21.83 2.62 -1.82
N GLY A 24 -20.96 1.68 -2.18
CA GLY A 24 -20.17 0.90 -1.25
C GLY A 24 -18.94 1.71 -0.87
N HIS A 25 -18.65 1.72 0.43
CA HIS A 25 -17.33 2.07 0.93
C HIS A 25 -16.27 1.36 0.07
N ALA A 26 -15.23 2.08 -0.34
CA ALA A 26 -14.30 1.74 -1.43
C ALA A 26 -13.38 0.54 -1.17
N GLN A 27 -13.72 -0.34 -0.24
CA GLN A 27 -12.99 -1.56 0.06
C GLN A 27 -13.45 -2.68 -0.87
N GLU A 28 -12.50 -3.24 -1.62
CA GLU A 28 -12.75 -4.24 -2.64
C GLU A 28 -11.75 -5.39 -2.52
N ALA A 29 -12.24 -6.61 -2.70
CA ALA A 29 -11.40 -7.80 -2.69
C ALA A 29 -10.73 -8.00 -4.08
N LEU A 30 -9.42 -8.21 -4.06
CA LEU A 30 -8.58 -8.58 -5.20
C LEU A 30 -7.80 -9.86 -4.86
N GLY A 31 -8.44 -11.02 -5.04
CA GLY A 31 -7.90 -12.31 -4.60
C GLY A 31 -7.76 -12.34 -3.08
N ASP A 32 -6.56 -12.65 -2.59
CA ASP A 32 -6.23 -12.64 -1.16
C ASP A 32 -6.03 -11.23 -0.58
N TYR A 33 -6.10 -10.17 -1.42
CA TYR A 33 -5.96 -8.79 -0.96
C TYR A 33 -7.29 -8.12 -0.70
N GLN A 34 -7.30 -7.26 0.33
CA GLN A 34 -8.27 -6.18 0.48
C GLN A 34 -7.60 -4.89 0.04
N VAL A 35 -8.25 -4.10 -0.81
CA VAL A 35 -7.72 -2.82 -1.30
C VAL A 35 -8.78 -1.74 -1.13
N GLU A 36 -8.37 -0.56 -0.67
CA GLU A 36 -9.23 0.61 -0.57
C GLU A 36 -8.52 1.88 -1.04
N PHE A 37 -9.13 2.62 -1.97
CA PHE A 37 -8.64 3.93 -2.37
C PHE A 37 -9.08 5.02 -1.36
N LEU A 38 -8.09 5.75 -0.85
CA LEU A 38 -8.28 6.90 0.03
C LEU A 38 -8.32 8.21 -0.77
N THR A 39 -7.55 8.28 -1.85
CA THR A 39 -7.55 9.37 -2.85
C THR A 39 -7.34 8.76 -4.24
N PRO A 40 -7.38 9.54 -5.34
CA PRO A 40 -7.03 9.01 -6.65
C PRO A 40 -5.61 8.39 -6.73
N SER A 41 -4.65 8.86 -5.92
CA SER A 41 -3.26 8.40 -5.97
C SER A 41 -2.79 7.64 -4.71
N THR A 42 -3.69 7.44 -3.74
CA THR A 42 -3.37 6.80 -2.47
C THR A 42 -4.38 5.71 -2.20
N PHE A 43 -3.89 4.51 -1.94
CA PHE A 43 -4.69 3.38 -1.53
C PHE A 43 -4.01 2.70 -0.35
N ARG A 44 -4.80 1.92 0.39
CA ARG A 44 -4.32 0.98 1.39
C ARG A 44 -4.60 -0.44 0.95
N PHE A 45 -3.77 -1.38 1.38
CA PHE A 45 -3.95 -2.80 1.13
C PHE A 45 -3.71 -3.63 2.40
N ALA A 46 -4.34 -4.80 2.44
CA ALA A 46 -4.05 -5.85 3.41
C ALA A 46 -4.06 -7.22 2.71
N TYR A 47 -3.20 -8.15 3.14
CA TYR A 47 -3.11 -9.49 2.57
C TYR A 47 -3.59 -10.56 3.55
N LYS A 48 -4.57 -11.38 3.13
CA LYS A 48 -5.25 -12.43 3.92
C LYS A 48 -5.97 -11.96 5.19
N THR A 49 -5.80 -10.70 5.57
CA THR A 49 -6.48 -10.05 6.68
C THR A 49 -7.45 -9.00 6.16
N GLY A 50 -8.31 -8.49 7.03
CA GLY A 50 -9.04 -7.26 6.76
C GLY A 50 -8.12 -6.04 6.77
N LEU A 51 -8.64 -4.91 6.28
CA LEU A 51 -8.05 -3.60 6.51
C LEU A 51 -8.37 -3.17 7.94
N GLU A 52 -7.49 -3.53 8.87
CA GLU A 52 -7.63 -3.19 10.29
C GLU A 52 -7.29 -1.71 10.53
N ALA A 53 -7.74 -1.18 11.67
CA ALA A 53 -7.25 0.10 12.16
C ALA A 53 -5.77 -0.04 12.56
N SER A 54 -5.01 1.03 12.36
CA SER A 54 -3.58 1.07 12.59
C SER A 54 -3.24 1.98 13.76
N ASP A 55 -2.18 1.64 14.50
CA ASP A 55 -1.57 2.55 15.48
C ASP A 55 -0.90 3.77 14.82
N TYR A 56 -0.57 3.68 13.53
CA TYR A 56 0.08 4.73 12.73
C TYR A 56 -0.91 5.57 11.93
N LEU A 57 -2.00 4.98 11.47
CA LEU A 57 -3.04 5.65 10.67
C LEU A 57 -4.40 5.47 11.34
N ASP A 58 -5.01 6.59 11.76
CA ASP A 58 -6.44 6.60 12.09
C ASP A 58 -7.25 6.61 10.79
N PRO A 59 -7.84 5.47 10.36
CA PRO A 59 -8.57 5.41 9.11
C PRO A 59 -9.90 6.16 9.20
N ALA A 60 -10.43 6.39 10.41
CA ALA A 60 -11.69 7.10 10.61
C ALA A 60 -11.57 8.60 10.26
N GLY A 61 -10.36 9.16 10.35
CA GLY A 61 -10.05 10.52 9.92
C GLY A 61 -9.77 10.65 8.42
N LEU A 62 -9.46 9.56 7.72
CA LEU A 62 -9.17 9.54 6.29
C LEU A 62 -10.46 9.34 5.51
N LYS A 63 -10.93 10.38 4.82
CA LYS A 63 -12.08 10.26 3.92
C LYS A 63 -11.76 9.26 2.81
N SER A 64 -12.44 8.13 2.79
CA SER A 64 -12.32 7.19 1.68
C SER A 64 -12.96 7.75 0.41
N PHE A 65 -12.33 7.48 -0.73
CA PHE A 65 -12.80 7.97 -2.03
C PHE A 65 -13.75 6.93 -2.63
N GLY A 66 -14.97 6.85 -2.09
CA GLY A 66 -16.02 5.92 -2.57
C GLY A 66 -16.78 6.41 -3.80
N GLY A 67 -17.17 5.49 -4.68
CA GLY A 67 -18.11 5.73 -5.79
C GLY A 67 -17.49 5.68 -7.19
N ALA A 68 -18.16 6.30 -8.17
CA ALA A 68 -17.85 6.28 -9.62
C ALA A 68 -16.42 6.69 -10.01
N SER A 69 -15.68 7.25 -9.06
CA SER A 69 -14.27 7.60 -9.13
C SER A 69 -13.31 6.42 -9.05
N VAL A 70 -13.74 5.29 -8.48
CA VAL A 70 -13.04 4.00 -8.54
C VAL A 70 -13.76 3.10 -9.53
N GLN A 71 -13.03 2.63 -10.54
CA GLN A 71 -13.52 1.74 -11.57
C GLN A 71 -12.97 0.34 -11.36
N ARG A 72 -13.86 -0.66 -11.28
CA ARG A 72 -13.46 -2.07 -11.31
C ARG A 72 -13.03 -2.42 -12.73
N THR A 73 -11.82 -2.97 -12.87
CA THR A 73 -11.33 -3.52 -14.14
C THR A 73 -11.41 -5.05 -14.10
N ALA A 74 -11.10 -5.71 -15.22
CA ALA A 74 -11.07 -7.17 -15.27
C ALA A 74 -10.03 -7.77 -14.31
N ALA A 75 -8.95 -7.05 -14.02
CA ALA A 75 -7.82 -7.51 -13.22
C ALA A 75 -7.62 -6.74 -11.91
N GLY A 76 -8.41 -5.70 -11.62
CA GLY A 76 -8.07 -4.76 -10.57
C GLY A 76 -9.08 -3.64 -10.32
N LEU A 77 -8.55 -2.54 -9.78
CA LEU A 77 -9.23 -1.31 -9.43
C LEU A 77 -8.43 -0.14 -10.00
N ALA A 78 -9.10 0.83 -10.58
CA ALA A 78 -8.47 2.00 -11.17
C ALA A 78 -9.17 3.29 -10.74
N THR A 79 -8.41 4.37 -10.68
CA THR A 79 -8.89 5.75 -10.52
C THR A 79 -8.41 6.58 -11.71
N SER A 80 -8.62 7.90 -11.66
CA SER A 80 -8.04 8.82 -12.64
C SER A 80 -6.51 8.92 -12.60
N ALA A 81 -5.85 8.46 -11.53
CA ALA A 81 -4.41 8.65 -11.33
C ALA A 81 -3.64 7.34 -11.10
N CYS A 82 -4.28 6.30 -10.56
CA CYS A 82 -3.61 5.07 -10.14
C CYS A 82 -4.43 3.84 -10.54
N GLU A 83 -3.75 2.76 -10.87
CA GLU A 83 -4.33 1.43 -11.04
C GLU A 83 -3.61 0.43 -10.14
N VAL A 84 -4.40 -0.41 -9.47
CA VAL A 84 -3.94 -1.53 -8.66
C VAL A 84 -4.57 -2.79 -9.23
N ARG A 85 -3.74 -3.73 -9.69
CA ARG A 85 -4.18 -4.96 -10.35
C ARG A 85 -3.47 -6.19 -9.78
N LEU A 86 -4.12 -7.34 -9.86
CA LEU A 86 -3.56 -8.60 -9.43
C LEU A 86 -2.99 -9.36 -10.63
N GLU A 87 -1.70 -9.71 -10.58
CA GLU A 87 -1.05 -10.63 -11.51
C GLU A 87 -0.53 -11.85 -10.75
N GLY A 88 -1.25 -12.97 -10.82
CA GLY A 88 -0.95 -14.13 -9.99
C GLY A 88 -1.11 -13.80 -8.50
N THR A 89 0.00 -13.73 -7.77
CA THR A 89 0.05 -13.34 -6.35
C THR A 89 0.68 -11.95 -6.14
N GLU A 90 0.93 -11.20 -7.21
CA GLU A 90 1.59 -9.89 -7.14
C GLU A 90 0.56 -8.78 -7.29
N LEU A 91 0.59 -7.84 -6.35
CA LEU A 91 -0.13 -6.58 -6.48
C LEU A 91 0.72 -5.64 -7.33
N VAL A 92 0.23 -5.32 -8.52
CA VAL A 92 0.92 -4.45 -9.47
C VAL A 92 0.31 -3.06 -9.40
N VAL A 93 1.16 -2.06 -9.14
CA VAL A 93 0.75 -0.67 -8.98
C VAL A 93 1.23 0.11 -10.18
N SER A 94 0.32 0.86 -10.79
CA SER A 94 0.60 1.69 -11.97
C SER A 94 0.09 3.11 -11.76
N THR A 95 0.80 4.08 -12.32
CA THR A 95 0.39 5.48 -12.40
C THR A 95 0.68 6.01 -13.80
N GLN A 96 -0.19 6.88 -14.32
CA GLN A 96 -0.07 7.40 -15.69
C GLN A 96 0.11 6.29 -16.76
N GLY A 97 -0.52 5.13 -16.54
CA GLY A 97 -0.43 3.96 -17.43
C GLY A 97 0.90 3.20 -17.40
N LYS A 98 1.83 3.53 -16.49
CA LYS A 98 3.11 2.84 -16.31
C LYS A 98 3.14 2.13 -14.96
N VAL A 99 3.67 0.91 -14.93
CA VAL A 99 3.96 0.23 -13.67
C VAL A 99 5.02 1.02 -12.92
N VAL A 100 4.85 1.17 -11.60
CA VAL A 100 5.84 1.80 -10.71
C VAL A 100 6.47 0.80 -9.75
N THR A 101 5.68 -0.16 -9.29
CA THR A 101 6.17 -1.21 -8.39
C THR A 101 5.26 -2.43 -8.44
N ARG A 102 5.81 -3.59 -8.06
CA ARG A 102 5.07 -4.81 -7.75
C ARG A 102 5.36 -5.23 -6.33
N LEU A 103 4.32 -5.69 -5.65
CA LEU A 103 4.38 -6.13 -4.26
C LEU A 103 3.95 -7.59 -4.18
N ARG A 104 4.77 -8.43 -3.56
CA ARG A 104 4.42 -9.85 -3.32
C ARG A 104 4.62 -10.23 -1.86
N PRO A 105 3.56 -10.63 -1.15
CA PRO A 105 3.64 -11.26 0.15
C PRO A 105 4.60 -12.44 0.14
N THR A 106 5.33 -12.59 1.22
CA THR A 106 6.19 -13.74 1.51
C THR A 106 5.80 -14.31 2.87
N ALA A 107 6.34 -15.47 3.24
CA ALA A 107 6.03 -16.08 4.53
C ALA A 107 6.42 -15.19 5.73
N ASP A 108 7.42 -14.34 5.54
CA ASP A 108 8.10 -13.53 6.56
C ASP A 108 8.06 -12.01 6.27
N GLY A 109 7.21 -11.57 5.32
CA GLY A 109 7.05 -10.15 5.00
C GLY A 109 6.67 -9.89 3.54
N LEU A 110 7.44 -9.04 2.85
CA LEU A 110 7.11 -8.49 1.53
C LEU A 110 8.31 -8.53 0.59
N SER A 111 8.09 -8.83 -0.69
CA SER A 111 9.04 -8.58 -1.76
C SER A 111 8.55 -7.41 -2.62
N LEU A 112 9.46 -6.53 -3.02
CA LEU A 112 9.19 -5.34 -3.83
C LEU A 112 10.02 -5.36 -5.12
N TRP A 113 9.36 -5.17 -6.26
CA TRP A 113 9.98 -4.96 -7.57
C TRP A 113 9.67 -3.54 -8.05
N PRO A 114 10.51 -2.55 -7.71
CA PRO A 114 10.40 -1.23 -8.31
C PRO A 114 10.66 -1.33 -9.82
N GLU A 115 9.90 -0.56 -10.59
CA GLU A 115 10.33 -0.18 -11.93
C GLU A 115 11.46 0.86 -11.85
N GLY A 116 12.33 0.92 -12.85
CA GLY A 116 13.48 1.85 -12.84
C GLY A 116 14.57 1.46 -11.83
N ARG A 117 15.32 2.44 -11.31
CA ARG A 117 16.37 2.33 -10.27
C ARG A 117 16.26 3.49 -9.24
N PRO A 118 15.13 3.62 -8.53
CA PRO A 118 14.86 4.81 -7.72
C PRO A 118 15.84 4.91 -6.56
N PHE A 119 16.22 6.13 -6.23
CA PHE A 119 16.86 6.45 -4.97
C PHE A 119 15.89 6.16 -3.82
N LEU A 120 16.42 5.67 -2.71
CA LEU A 120 15.60 5.19 -1.60
C LEU A 120 15.87 5.96 -0.32
N TYR A 121 14.84 6.56 0.25
CA TYR A 121 14.96 7.38 1.46
C TYR A 121 13.89 7.04 2.50
N GLY A 122 14.07 7.57 3.70
CA GLY A 122 13.17 7.31 4.83
C GLY A 122 13.65 6.13 5.67
N LEU A 123 12.72 5.31 6.13
CA LEU A 123 12.94 4.18 7.04
C LEU A 123 13.49 4.56 8.43
N GLY A 124 13.44 5.85 8.75
CA GLY A 124 13.81 6.40 10.05
C GLY A 124 15.28 6.76 10.22
N GLU A 125 15.74 6.66 11.46
CA GLU A 125 17.07 7.02 11.91
C GLU A 125 17.97 5.78 11.95
N GLN A 126 19.10 5.82 11.25
CA GLN A 126 20.19 4.88 11.43
C GLN A 126 21.52 5.57 11.10
N PHE A 127 22.56 5.25 11.88
CA PHE A 127 23.92 5.73 11.68
C PHE A 127 24.85 4.56 11.35
N PRO A 128 25.04 4.22 10.05
CA PRO A 128 25.91 3.12 9.66
C PRO A 128 27.38 3.45 9.96
N TYR A 129 28.06 2.57 10.67
CA TYR A 129 29.48 2.76 11.05
C TYR A 129 30.43 2.92 9.87
N ASP A 130 30.12 2.26 8.75
CA ASP A 130 30.87 2.29 7.49
C ASP A 130 30.69 3.59 6.69
N ARG A 131 29.89 4.54 7.21
CA ARG A 131 29.48 5.78 6.50
C ARG A 131 29.81 7.05 7.28
N PHE A 132 30.74 6.99 8.24
CA PHE A 132 31.15 8.17 8.97
C PHE A 132 31.65 9.29 8.04
N GLY A 133 31.11 10.50 8.24
CA GLY A 133 31.41 11.67 7.41
C GLY A 133 30.75 11.67 6.03
N GLN A 134 29.89 10.69 5.71
CA GLN A 134 29.14 10.65 4.46
C GLN A 134 27.68 11.04 4.71
N PHE A 135 27.17 12.00 3.94
CA PHE A 135 25.81 12.53 4.07
C PHE A 135 24.83 11.96 3.03
N ASP A 136 25.00 10.69 2.68
CA ASP A 136 24.16 10.04 1.66
C ASP A 136 23.21 9.02 2.31
N GLY A 137 21.95 9.43 2.42
CA GLY A 137 20.85 8.66 2.98
C GLY A 137 20.19 7.68 2.01
N ASP A 138 20.75 7.47 0.81
CA ASP A 138 20.20 6.53 -0.16
C ASP A 138 20.40 5.07 0.27
N TRP A 139 19.31 4.32 0.41
CA TRP A 139 19.33 2.92 0.81
C TRP A 139 19.69 1.93 -0.31
N ARG A 140 19.83 2.35 -1.56
CA ARG A 140 20.18 1.44 -2.67
C ARG A 140 21.44 0.64 -2.37
N GLY A 141 21.35 -0.68 -2.56
CA GLY A 141 22.48 -1.59 -2.32
C GLY A 141 22.79 -1.82 -0.85
N ARG A 142 21.90 -1.45 0.08
CA ARG A 142 22.12 -1.51 1.53
C ARG A 142 21.07 -2.31 2.27
N LEU A 143 21.37 -2.58 3.53
CA LEU A 143 20.48 -3.21 4.49
C LEU A 143 20.11 -2.18 5.57
N ARG A 144 18.82 -1.96 5.77
CA ARG A 144 18.27 -1.22 6.91
C ARG A 144 17.70 -2.22 7.90
N SER A 145 18.25 -2.27 9.10
CA SER A 145 17.81 -3.18 10.16
C SER A 145 17.78 -2.48 11.52
N GLY A 146 16.78 -2.81 12.33
CA GLY A 146 16.76 -2.50 13.75
C GLY A 146 17.63 -3.48 14.55
N GLY A 147 17.49 -3.40 15.86
CA GLY A 147 17.92 -4.42 16.80
C GLY A 147 16.99 -5.64 16.83
N PRO A 148 17.22 -6.57 17.79
CA PRO A 148 16.46 -7.82 17.90
C PRO A 148 14.94 -7.65 18.02
N TYR A 149 14.48 -6.49 18.47
CA TYR A 149 13.06 -6.17 18.67
C TYR A 149 12.60 -4.92 17.90
N GLY A 150 13.41 -4.43 16.94
CA GLY A 150 13.16 -3.18 16.23
C GLY A 150 14.01 -2.04 16.77
N ASN A 151 13.40 -0.95 17.23
CA ASN A 151 14.14 0.26 17.65
C ASN A 151 15.13 -0.04 18.77
N GLU A 152 16.34 0.50 18.67
CA GLU A 152 17.35 0.34 19.72
C GLU A 152 18.27 1.56 19.84
N MET A 153 18.94 1.67 20.99
CA MET A 153 20.08 2.58 21.16
C MET A 153 21.36 1.83 20.79
N GLN A 154 22.17 2.42 19.93
CA GLN A 154 23.45 1.84 19.52
C GLN A 154 24.60 2.74 19.96
N SER A 155 25.74 2.14 20.27
CA SER A 155 26.98 2.90 20.31
C SER A 155 27.32 3.42 18.91
N TYR A 156 27.90 4.61 18.83
CA TYR A 156 28.40 5.20 17.59
C TYR A 156 29.51 6.21 17.91
N TYR A 157 30.75 5.92 17.48
CA TYR A 157 31.93 6.77 17.67
C TYR A 157 32.10 7.39 19.08
N GLY A 158 31.89 6.58 20.13
CA GLY A 158 32.04 7.01 21.52
C GLY A 158 30.81 7.71 22.11
N GLY A 159 29.75 7.91 21.32
CA GLY A 159 28.43 8.33 21.77
C GLY A 159 27.39 7.21 21.69
N ALA A 160 26.16 7.54 22.09
CA ALA A 160 24.98 6.72 21.89
C ALA A 160 24.05 7.43 20.91
N VAL A 161 23.56 6.70 19.90
CA VAL A 161 22.65 7.21 18.87
C VAL A 161 21.43 6.30 18.77
N GLY A 162 20.34 6.84 18.22
CA GLY A 162 19.16 6.04 17.93
C GLY A 162 19.37 5.16 16.69
N ASN A 163 18.69 4.03 16.69
CA ASN A 163 18.36 3.25 15.52
C ASN A 163 16.82 3.08 15.49
N ALA A 164 16.13 4.19 15.23
CA ALA A 164 14.67 4.25 15.24
C ALA A 164 14.11 3.94 13.84
N GLN A 165 13.24 2.94 13.74
CA GLN A 165 12.56 2.52 12.53
C GLN A 165 11.22 3.26 12.42
N PHE A 166 11.02 3.89 11.27
CA PHE A 166 9.73 4.45 10.84
C PHE A 166 9.43 3.85 9.48
N PRO A 167 8.38 3.06 9.29
CA PRO A 167 8.26 2.17 8.13
C PRO A 167 7.73 2.87 6.88
N VAL A 168 8.25 4.06 6.59
CA VAL A 168 7.93 4.87 5.42
C VAL A 168 9.13 4.87 4.49
N LEU A 169 8.97 4.22 3.34
CA LEU A 169 9.94 4.22 2.24
C LEU A 169 9.51 5.23 1.18
N TYR A 170 10.41 6.11 0.79
CA TYR A 170 10.27 6.97 -0.38
C TYR A 170 11.17 6.43 -1.50
N ALA A 171 10.57 6.15 -2.66
CA ALA A 171 11.28 5.77 -3.87
C ALA A 171 11.19 6.93 -4.88
N VAL A 172 12.34 7.54 -5.16
CA VAL A 172 12.44 8.73 -6.01
C VAL A 172 13.18 8.39 -7.30
N GLU A 173 12.52 8.55 -8.45
CA GLU A 173 13.06 8.20 -9.76
C GLU A 173 13.07 9.43 -10.68
N PRO A 174 14.25 9.94 -11.11
CA PRO A 174 14.33 11.12 -11.96
C PRO A 174 13.54 11.05 -13.28
N GLU A 175 13.37 9.85 -13.84
CA GLU A 175 12.75 9.64 -15.16
C GLU A 175 11.43 8.83 -15.11
N ALA A 176 10.93 8.54 -13.91
CA ALA A 176 9.67 7.84 -13.72
C ALA A 176 8.84 8.50 -12.61
N SER A 177 7.78 7.82 -12.19
CA SER A 177 6.93 8.33 -11.11
C SER A 177 7.44 7.86 -9.76
N ASP A 178 7.65 8.83 -8.87
CA ASP A 178 7.94 8.59 -7.46
C ASP A 178 6.79 7.85 -6.79
N TRP A 179 7.11 7.08 -5.76
CA TRP A 179 6.11 6.45 -4.90
C TRP A 179 6.59 6.35 -3.47
N MET A 180 5.63 6.20 -2.56
CA MET A 180 5.87 6.00 -1.14
C MET A 180 5.13 4.75 -0.69
N LEU A 181 5.76 3.97 0.19
CA LEU A 181 5.13 2.86 0.90
C LEU A 181 5.24 3.12 2.40
N LEU A 182 4.10 3.18 3.07
CA LEU A 182 4.05 2.98 4.52
C LEU A 182 3.75 1.51 4.74
N LEU A 183 4.72 0.74 5.26
CA LEU A 183 4.44 -0.62 5.72
C LEU A 183 3.86 -0.53 7.13
N ASP A 184 2.54 -0.60 7.20
CA ASP A 184 1.78 -0.44 8.42
C ASP A 184 1.86 -1.70 9.29
N ASN A 185 3.02 -1.89 9.90
CA ASN A 185 3.34 -3.03 10.74
C ASN A 185 4.23 -2.55 11.90
N PRO A 186 3.79 -2.67 13.16
CA PRO A 186 4.51 -2.11 14.31
C PRO A 186 5.68 -2.97 14.78
N TYR A 187 5.84 -4.19 14.24
CA TYR A 187 6.94 -5.07 14.62
C TYR A 187 8.25 -4.63 13.97
N GLY A 188 9.37 -5.04 14.56
CA GLY A 188 10.69 -4.78 13.98
C GLY A 188 10.78 -5.25 12.53
N GLN A 189 11.48 -4.47 11.71
CA GLN A 189 11.55 -4.70 10.27
C GLN A 189 13.00 -4.77 9.79
N GLN A 190 13.22 -5.48 8.68
CA GLN A 190 14.49 -5.46 7.97
C GLN A 190 14.23 -5.22 6.49
N TRP A 191 14.83 -4.17 5.94
CA TRP A 191 14.69 -3.80 4.53
C TRP A 191 16.01 -4.02 3.81
N ASP A 192 16.04 -5.02 2.93
CA ASP A 192 17.21 -5.43 2.17
C ASP A 192 17.09 -5.00 0.70
N PHE A 193 17.89 -3.99 0.34
CA PHE A 193 17.94 -3.40 -1.00
C PHE A 193 19.19 -3.82 -1.79
N ARG A 194 19.94 -4.82 -1.30
CA ARG A 194 21.18 -5.30 -1.93
C ARG A 194 20.94 -6.04 -3.24
N GLN A 195 19.78 -6.69 -3.37
CA GLN A 195 19.40 -7.48 -4.54
C GLN A 195 17.94 -7.24 -4.90
N ARG A 196 17.59 -7.46 -6.18
CA ARG A 196 16.19 -7.44 -6.64
C ARG A 196 15.64 -8.87 -6.72
N PRO A 197 14.38 -9.12 -6.30
CA PRO A 197 13.51 -8.19 -5.58
C PRO A 197 14.09 -7.71 -4.25
N TRP A 198 13.76 -6.49 -3.88
CA TRP A 198 14.02 -6.01 -2.54
C TRP A 198 13.18 -6.80 -1.55
N ARG A 199 13.76 -7.14 -0.41
CA ARG A 199 13.09 -7.97 0.60
C ARG A 199 12.85 -7.15 1.85
N VAL A 200 11.63 -7.20 2.35
CA VAL A 200 11.23 -6.63 3.63
C VAL A 200 10.79 -7.76 4.52
N LEU A 201 11.47 -7.93 5.65
CA LEU A 201 11.10 -8.90 6.68
C LEU A 201 10.39 -8.16 7.81
N THR A 202 9.34 -8.77 8.35
CA THR A 202 8.69 -8.32 9.58
C THR A 202 8.85 -9.39 10.65
N LEU A 203 9.10 -8.98 11.90
CA LEU A 203 9.21 -9.93 13.03
C LEU A 203 7.85 -10.46 13.51
N GLY A 204 6.75 -10.02 12.89
CA GLY A 204 5.39 -10.41 13.22
C GLY A 204 4.36 -9.51 12.53
N GLY A 205 3.10 -9.62 12.99
CA GLY A 205 2.00 -8.76 12.56
C GLY A 205 1.38 -9.12 11.21
N SER A 206 0.28 -8.42 10.88
CA SER A 206 -0.36 -8.50 9.57
C SER A 206 0.47 -7.77 8.51
N LEU A 207 0.26 -8.16 7.24
CA LEU A 207 0.83 -7.46 6.10
C LEU A 207 -0.20 -6.47 5.54
N GLN A 208 -0.02 -5.19 5.88
CA GLN A 208 -0.85 -4.08 5.44
C GLN A 208 0.00 -2.82 5.19
N GLY A 209 -0.47 -1.92 4.33
CA GLY A 209 0.23 -0.68 3.98
C GLY A 209 -0.49 0.17 2.97
#